data_AF-A0A072NDJ0-F1
#
_entry.id   AF-A0A072NDJ0-F1
#
_cell.length_a   1.000
_cell.length_b   1.000
_cell.length_c   1.000
_cell.angle_alpha   90.00
_cell.angle_beta   90.00
_cell.angle_gamma   90.00
#
_symmetry.space_group_name_H-M   'P 1'
#
loop_
_entity.id
_entity.type
_entity.pdbx_description
1 polymer ?
#
loop_
_entity_poly.entity_id
_entity_poly.type
_entity_poly.pdbx_seq_one_letter_code
_entity_poly.pdbx_strand_id
1 'polypeptide(L)' 'MTAEDERLELASRPQLLTSGEVARVIRLSERRVRYWLDRDLIPWQRIGGQRYVRDVDLIQWANVRGLSLDWPAVI' A
#
# COMPACT_ATOMS: atom_id res chain seq x y z
N MET A 1 -23.45 16.47 9.20
CA MET A 1 -22.24 15.93 8.57
C MET A 1 -21.40 17.13 8.18
N THR A 2 -20.35 17.40 8.95
CA THR A 2 -19.47 18.57 8.75
C THR A 2 -18.38 18.23 7.72
N ALA A 3 -17.79 19.24 7.11
CA ALA A 3 -16.65 19.07 6.18
C ALA A 3 -15.43 18.40 6.85
N GLU A 4 -15.39 18.36 8.19
CA GLU A 4 -14.36 17.70 8.99
C GLU A 4 -14.57 16.19 9.07
N ASP A 5 -15.83 15.74 9.19
CA ASP A 5 -16.21 14.33 9.13
C ASP A 5 -15.89 13.74 7.75
N GLU A 6 -16.18 14.47 6.66
CA GLU A 6 -15.92 14.03 5.29
C GLU A 6 -14.42 13.89 4.99
N ARG A 7 -13.59 14.77 5.57
CA ARG A 7 -12.13 14.67 5.48
C ARG A 7 -11.58 13.46 6.25
N LEU A 8 -12.15 13.15 7.41
CA LEU A 8 -11.79 11.96 8.18
C LEU A 8 -12.26 10.67 7.48
N GLU A 9 -13.42 10.71 6.81
CA GLU A 9 -13.96 9.57 6.07
C GLU A 9 -13.18 9.30 4.78
N LEU A 10 -12.74 10.35 4.06
CA LEU A 10 -11.84 10.23 2.91
C LEU A 10 -10.45 9.72 3.30
N ALA A 11 -9.94 10.11 4.47
CA ALA A 11 -8.69 9.58 5.03
C ALA A 11 -8.81 8.11 5.49
N SER A 12 -10.02 7.64 5.79
CA SER A 12 -10.31 6.27 6.26
C SER A 12 -10.48 5.26 5.12
N ARG A 13 -10.56 5.72 3.86
CA ARG A 13 -10.67 4.79 2.72
C ARG A 13 -9.32 4.10 2.50
N PRO A 14 -9.25 2.76 2.56
CA PRO A 14 -8.01 2.04 2.34
C PRO A 14 -7.47 2.35 0.95
N GLN A 15 -6.27 2.94 0.90
CA GLN A 15 -5.63 3.30 -0.35
C GLN A 15 -5.11 2.03 -1.04
N LEU A 16 -5.39 1.92 -2.35
CA LEU A 16 -4.92 0.82 -3.18
C LEU A 16 -3.63 1.22 -3.89
N LEU A 17 -2.57 0.48 -3.62
CA LEU A 17 -1.23 0.73 -4.12
C LEU A 17 -0.86 -0.29 -5.17
N THR A 18 -0.41 0.17 -6.32
CA THR A 18 0.28 -0.62 -7.34
C THR A 18 1.63 -1.13 -6.83
N SER A 19 2.22 -2.11 -7.52
CA SER A 19 3.58 -2.57 -7.22
C SER A 19 4.62 -1.45 -7.23
N GLY A 20 4.47 -0.47 -8.13
CA GLY A 20 5.34 0.69 -8.22
C GLY A 20 5.19 1.66 -7.04
N GLU A 21 3.97 1.88 -6.57
CA GLU A 21 3.72 2.72 -5.39
C GLU A 21 4.24 2.05 -4.12
N VAL A 22 3.94 0.76 -3.92
CA VAL A 22 4.51 -0.04 -2.82
C VAL A 22 6.02 0.07 -2.80
N ALA A 23 6.67 -0.05 -3.97
CA ALA A 23 8.13 0.05 -4.10
C ALA A 23 8.68 1.40 -3.63
N ARG A 24 8.00 2.50 -3.97
CA ARG A 24 8.36 3.84 -3.47
C ARG A 24 8.20 3.93 -1.96
N VAL A 25 7.08 3.44 -1.43
CA VAL A 25 6.77 3.50 0.01
C VAL A 25 7.79 2.75 0.85
N ILE A 26 8.20 1.56 0.43
CA ILE A 26 9.17 0.75 1.17
C ILE A 26 10.63 1.05 0.81
N ARG A 27 10.87 1.99 -0.12
CA ARG A 27 12.20 2.31 -0.70
C ARG A 27 12.95 1.07 -1.24
N LEU A 28 12.27 0.21 -1.99
CA LEU A 28 12.86 -0.97 -2.64
C LEU A 28 12.49 -1.03 -4.12
N SER A 29 13.11 -1.93 -4.87
CA SER A 29 12.81 -2.09 -6.30
C SER A 29 11.43 -2.71 -6.53
N GLU A 30 10.73 -2.26 -7.57
CA GLU A 30 9.47 -2.86 -7.98
C GLU A 30 9.60 -4.35 -8.32
N ARG A 31 10.76 -4.78 -8.85
CA ARG A 31 11.06 -6.19 -9.07
C ARG A 31 10.96 -7.01 -7.77
N ARG A 32 11.44 -6.47 -6.65
CA ARG A 32 11.37 -7.14 -5.33
C ARG A 32 9.94 -7.19 -4.82
N VAL A 33 9.17 -6.13 -5.03
CA VAL A 33 7.73 -6.12 -4.70
C VAL A 33 6.98 -7.17 -5.52
N ARG A 34 7.17 -7.19 -6.85
CA ARG A 34 6.56 -8.21 -7.72
C ARG A 34 6.90 -9.63 -7.27
N TYR A 35 8.16 -9.88 -6.92
CA TYR A 35 8.58 -11.16 -6.36
C TYR A 35 7.82 -11.55 -5.08
N TRP A 36 7.50 -10.59 -4.21
CA TRP A 36 6.69 -10.84 -3.02
C TRP A 36 5.22 -11.11 -3.34
N LEU A 37 4.66 -10.37 -4.31
CA LEU A 37 3.28 -10.58 -4.78
C LEU A 37 3.13 -11.93 -5.50
N ASP A 38 4.14 -12.36 -6.27
CA ASP A 38 4.13 -13.66 -6.96
C ASP A 38 4.18 -14.85 -6.00
N ARG A 39 4.60 -14.61 -4.75
CA ARG A 39 4.73 -15.61 -3.69
C ARG A 39 3.72 -15.42 -2.55
N ASP A 40 2.71 -14.57 -2.76
CA ASP A 40 1.67 -14.27 -1.76
C ASP A 40 2.23 -13.86 -0.38
N LEU A 41 3.40 -13.21 -0.36
CA LEU A 41 4.04 -12.79 0.89
C LEU A 41 3.39 -11.55 1.49
N ILE A 42 2.76 -10.71 0.66
CA ILE A 42 1.97 -9.54 1.04
C ILE A 42 0.55 -9.78 0.51
N PRO A 43 -0.51 -9.51 1.30
CA PRO A 43 -1.88 -9.57 0.78
C PRO A 43 -2.08 -8.63 -0.41
N TRP A 44 -2.73 -9.12 -1.45
CA TRP A 44 -3.04 -8.35 -2.65
C TRP A 44 -4.39 -8.75 -3.23
N GLN A 45 -4.95 -7.87 -4.06
CA GLN A 45 -6.16 -8.14 -4.82
C GLN A 45 -5.98 -7.77 -6.29
N ARG A 46 -6.72 -8.46 -7.18
CA ARG A 46 -6.74 -8.16 -8.61
C ARG A 46 -7.93 -7.26 -8.95
N ILE A 47 -7.67 -6.13 -9.61
CA ILE A 47 -8.70 -5.22 -10.12
C ILE A 47 -8.33 -4.89 -11.56
N GLY A 48 -9.21 -5.20 -12.52
CA GLY A 48 -8.97 -4.92 -13.94
C GLY A 48 -7.69 -5.58 -14.50
N GLY A 49 -7.28 -6.74 -13.98
CA GLY A 49 -6.05 -7.44 -14.39
C GLY A 49 -4.77 -6.97 -13.69
N GLN A 50 -4.81 -5.83 -13.01
CA GLN A 50 -3.69 -5.28 -12.25
C GLN A 50 -3.75 -5.76 -10.78
N ARG A 51 -2.59 -5.93 -10.14
CA ARG A 51 -2.49 -6.25 -8.71
C ARG A 51 -2.35 -4.99 -7.88
N TYR A 52 -3.11 -4.93 -6.78
CA TYR A 52 -3.09 -3.85 -5.80
C TYR A 52 -2.89 -4.40 -4.39
N VAL A 53 -2.16 -3.64 -3.59
CA VAL A 53 -1.95 -3.88 -2.16
C VAL A 53 -2.70 -2.79 -1.41
N ARG A 54 -3.48 -3.16 -0.38
CA ARG A 54 -4.07 -2.14 0.50
C ARG A 54 -2.96 -1.58 1.40
N ASP A 55 -2.95 -0.27 1.57
CA ASP A 55 -2.08 0.42 2.54
C ASP A 55 -2.04 -0.25 3.92
N VAL A 56 -3.20 -0.61 4.48
CA VAL A 56 -3.31 -1.29 5.78
C VAL A 56 -2.60 -2.65 5.80
N ASP A 57 -2.67 -3.41 4.71
CA ASP A 57 -1.98 -4.70 4.60
C ASP A 57 -0.46 -4.49 4.50
N LEU A 58 -0.03 -3.47 3.76
CA LEU A 58 1.38 -3.10 3.65
C LEU A 58 1.95 -2.67 5.01
N ILE A 59 1.22 -1.84 5.77
CA ILE A 59 1.59 -1.39 7.12
C ILE A 59 1.75 -2.58 8.06
N GLN A 60 0.73 -3.44 8.14
CA GLN A 60 0.79 -4.63 8.99
C GLN A 60 1.95 -5.55 8.60
N TRP A 61 2.11 -5.79 7.30
CA TRP A 61 3.17 -6.65 6.78
C TRP A 61 4.58 -6.12 7.07
N ALA A 62 4.78 -4.80 6.95
CA ALA A 62 6.04 -4.13 7.20
C ALA A 62 6.38 -4.09 8.69
N ASN A 63 5.39 -3.82 9.55
CA ASN A 63 5.54 -3.84 11.01
C ASN A 63 6.05 -5.19 11.52
N VAL A 64 5.47 -6.30 11.02
CA VAL A 64 5.91 -7.66 11.38
C VAL A 64 7.37 -7.94 10.96
N ARG A 65 7.88 -7.20 9.96
CA ARG A 65 9.24 -7.38 9.41
C ARG A 65 10.23 -6.31 9.86
N GLY A 66 9.82 -5.36 10.71
CA GLY A 66 10.66 -4.24 11.12
C GLY A 66 11.08 -3.35 9.95
N LEU A 67 10.25 -3.24 8.91
CA LEU A 67 10.52 -2.37 7.76
C LEU A 67 9.89 -0.99 7.98
N SER A 68 10.68 0.06 7.71
CA SER A 68 10.17 1.43 7.71
C SER A 68 9.41 1.73 6.43
N LEU A 69 8.28 2.41 6.56
CA LEU A 69 7.49 2.93 5.44
C LEU A 69 7.69 4.44 5.33
N ASP A 70 7.95 4.89 4.12
CA ASP A 70 8.10 6.29 3.75
C ASP A 70 7.03 6.64 2.74
N TRP A 71 5.92 7.21 3.22
CA TRP A 71 4.85 7.66 2.35
C TRP A 71 5.31 8.94 1.65
N PRO A 72 5.62 8.90 0.33
CA PRO A 72 6.00 10.10 -0.37
C PRO A 72 4.85 11.10 -0.22
N ALA A 73 5.16 12.30 0.27
CA ALA A 73 4.17 13.35 0.38
C ALA A 73 3.47 13.50 -0.98
N VAL A 74 2.16 13.25 -1.00
CA VAL A 74 1.33 13.50 -2.17
C VAL A 74 1.49 15.00 -2.46
N ILE A 75 2.14 15.33 -3.59
CA ILE A 75 2.28 16.72 -4.07
C ILE A 75 0.95 17.14 -4.69
#